data_AF-A0A661B008-F1
#
_entry.id   AF-A0A661B008-F1
#
_cell.length_a   1.000
_cell.length_b   1.000
_cell.length_c   1.000
_cell.angle_alpha   90.00
_cell.angle_beta   90.00
_cell.angle_gamma   90.00
#
_symmetry.space_group_name_H-M   'P 1'
#
loop_
_entity.id
_entity.type
_entity.pdbx_description
1 polymer ?
#
loop_
_entity_poly.entity_id
_entity_poly.type
_entity_poly.pdbx_seq_one_letter_code
_entity_poly.pdbx_strand_id
1 'polypeptide(L)'
;MAYNSSIEWTETTWNPVTGCTKISDGCLNCYAERMARRLRAMGQKKYANGFDVTVHPDVLDEPNHWLKSRLVFVCSMSDLFHDKVSLTFIQRVFDVMENNPDHTFQVLTKRSERLVKIADKLPWPNNIWLGVTVENSKYISRIDDLKKTPAKVKFVSAEPLLSEIPTLDLRDIHWVIVGGESGPGARPIETEWVTDIRDQCAKANVAFFFKQWGGLNKKKAGRELDGKLYSELPLDTLNV
;
A
#
# COMPACT_ATOMS: atom_id res chain seq x y z
N MET A 1 16.64 -3.98 11.86
CA MET A 1 15.35 -4.16 11.14
C MET A 1 14.23 -3.98 12.15
N ALA A 2 13.26 -3.10 11.88
CA ALA A 2 12.14 -2.89 12.80
C ALA A 2 11.19 -4.09 12.67
N TYR A 3 11.16 -4.97 13.68
CA TYR A 3 10.35 -6.18 13.64
C TYR A 3 8.84 -5.91 13.66
N ASN A 4 8.43 -4.67 13.99
CA ASN A 4 7.05 -4.21 14.03
C ASN A 4 6.91 -2.89 13.24
N SER A 5 6.02 -2.86 12.26
CA SER A 5 5.64 -1.66 11.50
C SER A 5 4.85 -0.68 12.38
N SER A 6 4.86 0.60 12.00
CA SER A 6 3.97 1.63 12.55
C SER A 6 2.81 1.98 11.61
N ILE A 7 2.63 1.16 10.57
CA ILE A 7 1.53 1.23 9.61
C ILE A 7 0.48 0.24 10.11
N GLU A 8 -0.72 0.73 10.33
CA GLU A 8 -1.71 0.09 11.19
C GLU A 8 -2.32 -1.19 10.60
N TRP A 9 -2.20 -1.40 9.29
CA TRP A 9 -2.78 -2.51 8.52
C TRP A 9 -1.77 -3.61 8.13
N THR A 10 -0.54 -3.54 8.63
CA THR A 10 0.54 -4.48 8.31
C THR A 10 1.43 -4.70 9.52
N GLU A 11 2.11 -5.85 9.59
CA GLU A 11 2.95 -6.20 10.74
C GLU A 11 4.39 -5.79 10.52
N THR A 12 4.87 -5.84 9.28
CA THR A 12 6.23 -5.46 8.92
C THR A 12 6.30 -4.85 7.52
N THR A 13 7.47 -4.32 7.17
CA THR A 13 7.72 -3.76 5.85
C THR A 13 8.96 -4.35 5.24
N TRP A 14 8.89 -4.66 3.96
CA TRP A 14 10.03 -5.10 3.17
C TRP A 14 10.24 -4.14 2.01
N ASN A 15 11.43 -3.57 1.91
CA ASN A 15 11.71 -2.46 0.99
C ASN A 15 12.85 -2.82 0.03
N PRO A 16 12.63 -3.69 -0.96
CA PRO A 16 13.63 -3.99 -1.99
C PRO A 16 13.86 -2.82 -2.95
N VAL A 17 13.00 -1.80 -2.91
CA VAL A 17 13.17 -0.52 -3.61
C VAL A 17 12.96 0.62 -2.61
N THR A 18 13.70 1.72 -2.75
CA THR A 18 13.45 2.99 -2.06
C THR A 18 13.36 4.12 -3.08
N GLY A 19 12.62 5.18 -2.75
CA GLY A 19 12.49 6.33 -3.63
C GLY A 19 11.39 6.18 -4.67
N CYS A 20 10.90 7.32 -5.18
CA CYS A 20 9.81 7.37 -6.14
C CYS A 20 9.77 8.74 -6.84
N THR A 21 8.95 8.87 -7.89
CA THR A 21 8.57 10.15 -8.50
C THR A 21 7.08 10.40 -8.31
N LYS A 22 6.69 11.68 -8.18
CA LYS A 22 5.30 12.10 -7.96
C LYS A 22 4.50 11.96 -9.25
N ILE A 23 3.34 11.32 -9.18
CA ILE A 23 2.44 11.11 -10.34
C ILE A 23 0.98 11.44 -10.07
N SER A 24 0.65 11.88 -8.86
CA SER A 24 -0.72 12.18 -8.45
C SER A 24 -0.78 13.25 -7.37
N ASP A 25 -1.99 13.77 -7.14
CA ASP A 25 -2.29 14.72 -6.06
C ASP A 25 -1.89 14.16 -4.69
N GLY A 26 -2.00 12.84 -4.47
CA GLY A 26 -1.60 12.16 -3.23
C GLY A 26 -0.09 12.16 -2.97
N CYS A 27 0.73 12.42 -3.99
CA CYS A 27 2.18 12.46 -3.84
C CYS A 27 2.71 13.80 -3.31
N LEU A 28 1.88 14.85 -3.24
CA LEU A 28 2.33 16.22 -2.95
C LEU A 28 3.07 16.31 -1.60
N ASN A 29 2.46 15.77 -0.52
CA ASN A 29 3.02 15.76 0.84
C ASN A 29 3.53 14.38 1.28
N CYS A 30 4.11 13.63 0.34
CA CYS A 30 4.54 12.24 0.54
C CYS A 30 5.38 12.04 1.82
N TYR A 31 4.90 11.17 2.72
CA TYR A 31 5.60 10.85 3.96
C TYR A 31 6.95 10.15 3.70
N ALA A 32 7.00 9.28 2.68
CA ALA A 32 8.20 8.51 2.33
C ALA A 32 9.32 9.42 1.83
N GLU A 33 9.01 10.46 1.06
CA GLU A 33 9.99 11.45 0.61
C GLU A 33 10.61 12.19 1.80
N ARG A 34 9.78 12.69 2.72
CA ARG A 34 10.25 13.37 3.94
C ARG A 34 11.08 12.44 4.82
N MET A 35 10.64 11.20 4.98
CA MET A 35 11.36 10.20 5.76
C MET A 35 12.70 9.83 5.12
N ALA A 36 12.75 9.67 3.79
CA ALA A 36 14.00 9.42 3.06
C ALA A 36 15.01 10.56 3.23
N ARG A 37 14.57 11.82 3.16
CA ARG A 37 15.43 13.00 3.45
C ARG A 37 16.01 12.94 4.86
N ARG A 38 15.18 12.58 5.86
CA ARG A 38 15.63 12.41 7.25
C ARG A 38 16.64 11.27 7.38
N LEU A 39 16.35 10.10 6.82
CA LEU A 39 17.22 8.93 6.90
C LEU A 39 18.57 9.17 6.21
N ARG A 40 18.57 9.90 5.08
CA ARG A 40 19.80 10.38 4.43
C ARG A 40 20.61 11.29 5.35
N ALA A 41 19.99 12.29 5.97
CA ALA A 41 20.65 13.19 6.92
C ALA A 41 21.21 12.44 8.15
N MET A 42 20.60 11.32 8.52
CA MET A 42 21.08 10.42 9.58
C MET A 42 22.17 9.43 9.11
N GLY A 43 22.64 9.52 7.86
CA GLY A 43 23.70 8.65 7.33
C GLY A 43 23.27 7.20 7.05
N GLN A 44 21.97 6.92 6.92
CA GLN A 44 21.49 5.58 6.60
C GLN A 44 21.86 5.20 5.16
N LYS A 45 22.74 4.20 5.01
CA LYS A 45 23.30 3.78 3.71
C LYS A 45 22.24 3.51 2.63
N LYS A 46 21.14 2.84 3.00
CA LYS A 46 20.01 2.52 2.10
C LYS A 46 19.36 3.77 1.47
N TYR A 47 19.52 4.93 2.09
CA TYR A 47 18.95 6.22 1.66
C TYR A 47 20.04 7.23 1.24
N ALA A 48 21.25 6.77 0.89
CA ALA A 48 22.33 7.65 0.44
C ALA A 48 21.91 8.51 -0.78
N ASN A 49 21.10 7.94 -1.67
CA ASN A 49 20.51 8.61 -2.84
C ASN A 49 19.23 9.41 -2.52
N GLY A 50 18.91 9.62 -1.24
CA GLY A 50 17.70 10.33 -0.83
C GLY A 50 16.44 9.61 -1.29
N PHE A 51 15.62 10.31 -2.09
CA PHE A 51 14.34 9.78 -2.60
C PHE A 51 14.42 9.37 -4.08
N ASP A 52 15.63 9.32 -4.65
CA ASP A 52 15.82 8.77 -6.00
C ASP A 52 15.57 7.25 -5.98
N VAL A 53 14.91 6.76 -7.03
CA VAL A 53 14.58 5.34 -7.18
C VAL A 53 15.86 4.52 -7.16
N THR A 54 15.97 3.67 -6.15
CA THR A 54 17.14 2.82 -5.90
C THR A 54 16.65 1.41 -5.56
N VAL A 55 17.17 0.41 -6.27
CA VAL A 55 16.94 -1.01 -5.97
C VAL A 55 17.98 -1.51 -4.98
N HIS A 56 17.59 -2.47 -4.13
CA HIS A 56 18.42 -3.04 -3.07
C HIS A 56 18.47 -4.57 -3.20
N PRO A 57 19.30 -5.12 -4.08
CA PRO A 57 19.41 -6.57 -4.26
C PRO A 57 19.87 -7.32 -2.99
N ASP A 58 20.61 -6.63 -2.13
CA ASP A 58 21.14 -7.13 -0.85
C ASP A 58 20.05 -7.46 0.17
N VAL A 59 18.86 -6.87 0.04
CA VAL A 59 17.73 -7.12 0.96
C VAL A 59 16.67 -8.04 0.38
N LEU A 60 16.90 -8.60 -0.82
CA LEU A 60 15.92 -9.50 -1.44
C LEU A 60 15.72 -10.77 -0.63
N ASP A 61 16.77 -11.24 0.05
CA ASP A 61 16.76 -12.48 0.83
C ASP A 61 16.13 -12.32 2.22
N GLU A 62 15.78 -11.10 2.64
CA GLU A 62 15.22 -10.83 3.98
C GLU A 62 14.02 -11.74 4.33
N PRO A 63 13.02 -11.97 3.44
CA PRO A 63 11.88 -12.83 3.76
C PRO A 63 12.25 -14.28 4.06
N ASN A 64 13.28 -14.84 3.40
CA ASN A 64 13.72 -16.22 3.61
C ASN A 64 14.26 -16.48 5.03
N HIS A 65 14.51 -15.44 5.81
CA HIS A 65 15.03 -15.52 7.17
C HIS A 65 13.97 -15.29 8.25
N TRP A 66 12.70 -15.08 7.90
CA TRP A 66 11.64 -14.84 8.87
C TRP A 66 11.01 -16.14 9.35
N LEU A 67 11.19 -16.43 10.65
CA LEU A 67 10.71 -17.67 11.26
C LEU A 67 9.20 -17.74 11.54
N LYS A 68 8.50 -16.60 11.52
CA LYS A 68 7.06 -16.52 11.82
C LYS A 68 6.34 -15.98 10.61
N SER A 69 5.15 -16.51 10.35
CA SER A 69 4.21 -15.91 9.40
C SER A 69 4.01 -14.43 9.70
N ARG A 70 3.90 -13.63 8.64
CA ARG A 70 3.85 -12.17 8.69
C ARG A 70 2.91 -11.64 7.62
N LEU A 71 2.23 -10.56 7.96
CA LEU A 71 1.62 -9.63 7.01
C LEU A 71 2.63 -8.53 6.65
N VAL A 72 3.07 -8.50 5.39
CA VAL A 72 4.26 -7.77 4.94
C VAL A 72 3.87 -6.71 3.92
N PHE A 73 4.07 -5.43 4.22
CA PHE A 73 3.92 -4.38 3.23
C PHE A 73 5.20 -4.21 2.39
N VAL A 74 5.10 -4.55 1.11
CA VAL A 74 6.18 -4.41 0.12
C VAL A 74 6.27 -2.98 -0.36
N CYS A 75 7.48 -2.43 -0.37
CA CYS A 75 7.79 -1.09 -0.88
C CYS A 75 7.02 0.05 -0.17
N SER A 76 6.94 0.02 1.17
CA SER A 76 6.34 1.11 1.94
C SER A 76 6.99 2.49 1.69
N MET A 77 8.26 2.49 1.25
CA MET A 77 9.07 3.69 0.98
C MET A 77 9.32 3.95 -0.51
N SER A 78 8.58 3.30 -1.41
CA SER A 78 8.74 3.39 -2.87
C SER A 78 7.46 2.96 -3.60
N ASP A 79 7.55 2.73 -4.91
CA ASP A 79 6.52 2.07 -5.71
C ASP A 79 7.23 1.00 -6.56
N LEU A 80 6.91 -0.29 -6.35
CA LEU A 80 7.57 -1.41 -7.04
C LEU A 80 7.44 -1.30 -8.57
N PHE A 81 6.34 -0.72 -9.04
CA PHE A 81 6.04 -0.56 -10.46
C PHE A 81 6.54 0.77 -11.03
N HIS A 82 7.50 1.45 -10.39
CA HIS A 82 8.16 2.62 -10.96
C HIS A 82 8.98 2.28 -12.22
N ASP A 83 8.86 3.08 -13.29
CA ASP A 83 9.49 2.85 -14.61
C ASP A 83 11.00 2.52 -14.56
N LYS A 84 11.76 3.14 -13.65
CA LYS A 84 13.18 2.88 -13.38
C LYS A 84 13.49 1.53 -12.73
N VAL A 85 12.50 0.80 -12.20
CA VAL A 85 12.69 -0.56 -11.66
C VAL A 85 12.51 -1.54 -12.81
N SER A 86 13.55 -2.28 -13.20
CA SER A 86 13.47 -3.20 -14.35
C SER A 86 12.49 -4.34 -14.11
N LEU A 87 11.87 -4.86 -15.19
CA LEU A 87 10.99 -6.03 -15.12
C LEU A 87 11.70 -7.21 -14.44
N THR A 88 12.96 -7.46 -14.79
CA THR A 88 13.77 -8.53 -14.19
C THR A 88 13.92 -8.37 -12.67
N PHE A 89 14.04 -7.14 -12.16
CA PHE A 89 14.09 -6.93 -10.71
C PHE A 89 12.72 -7.15 -10.07
N ILE A 90 11.63 -6.72 -10.71
CA ILE A 90 10.26 -6.98 -10.24
C ILE A 90 10.01 -8.49 -10.17
N GLN A 91 10.41 -9.24 -11.20
CA GLN A 91 10.32 -10.71 -11.23
C GLN A 91 11.06 -11.31 -10.03
N ARG A 92 12.30 -10.90 -9.75
CA ARG A 92 13.03 -11.38 -8.56
C ARG A 92 12.33 -11.08 -7.23
N VAL A 93 11.66 -9.93 -7.12
CA VAL A 93 10.86 -9.60 -5.93
C VAL A 93 9.66 -10.54 -5.82
N PHE A 94 8.99 -10.82 -6.94
CA PHE A 94 7.88 -11.77 -7.01
C PHE A 94 8.30 -13.21 -6.74
N ASP A 95 9.45 -13.65 -7.24
CA ASP A 95 10.01 -14.98 -6.96
C ASP A 95 10.24 -15.17 -5.46
N VAL A 96 10.73 -14.15 -4.76
CA VAL A 96 10.87 -14.20 -3.29
C VAL A 96 9.50 -14.31 -2.61
N MET A 97 8.49 -13.56 -3.06
CA MET A 97 7.14 -13.67 -2.48
C MET A 97 6.53 -15.05 -2.69
N GLU A 98 6.72 -15.63 -3.88
CA GLU A 98 6.24 -16.98 -4.23
C GLU A 98 6.94 -18.08 -3.42
N ASN A 99 8.24 -17.95 -3.20
CA ASN A 99 9.03 -18.92 -2.42
C ASN A 99 8.81 -18.82 -0.90
N ASN A 100 8.03 -17.84 -0.43
CA ASN A 100 7.71 -17.65 1.00
C ASN A 100 6.18 -17.69 1.24
N PRO A 101 5.51 -18.84 0.98
CA PRO A 101 4.06 -18.94 1.05
C PRO A 101 3.49 -18.72 2.45
N ASP A 102 4.30 -18.92 3.51
CA ASP A 102 3.91 -18.67 4.90
C ASP A 102 3.72 -17.18 5.21
N HIS A 103 4.16 -16.27 4.34
CA HIS A 103 3.98 -14.83 4.49
C HIS A 103 2.96 -14.30 3.51
N THR A 104 2.12 -13.37 3.97
CA THR A 104 1.24 -12.61 3.10
C THR A 104 1.89 -11.28 2.73
N PHE A 105 2.07 -11.02 1.45
CA PHE A 105 2.68 -9.81 0.92
C PHE A 105 1.63 -8.86 0.35
N GLN A 106 1.53 -7.69 0.95
CA GLN A 106 0.69 -6.59 0.49
C GLN A 106 1.53 -5.70 -0.44
N VAL A 107 1.16 -5.65 -1.71
CA VAL A 107 1.80 -4.81 -2.74
C VAL A 107 0.85 -3.68 -3.11
N LEU A 108 1.28 -2.43 -3.00
CA LEU A 108 0.45 -1.25 -3.29
C LEU A 108 1.12 -0.37 -4.35
N THR A 109 0.37 0.14 -5.32
CA THR A 109 0.90 1.01 -6.37
C THR A 109 -0.04 2.15 -6.77
N LYS A 110 0.54 3.23 -7.28
CA LYS A 110 -0.19 4.29 -8.02
C LYS A 110 -0.04 4.16 -9.54
N ARG A 111 0.77 3.19 -10.01
CA ARG A 111 1.18 3.00 -11.40
C ARG A 111 0.46 1.80 -12.03
N SER A 112 -0.87 1.79 -11.90
CA SER A 112 -1.74 0.67 -12.31
C SER A 112 -1.57 0.29 -13.78
N GLU A 113 -1.40 1.27 -14.67
CA GLU A 113 -1.18 1.01 -16.11
C GLU A 113 0.08 0.17 -16.37
N ARG A 114 1.16 0.45 -15.63
CA ARG A 114 2.41 -0.30 -15.78
C ARG A 114 2.27 -1.70 -15.19
N LEU A 115 1.61 -1.81 -14.04
CA LEU A 115 1.25 -3.09 -13.45
C LEU A 115 0.51 -3.98 -14.47
N VAL A 116 -0.55 -3.48 -15.11
CA VAL A 116 -1.32 -4.26 -16.10
C VAL A 116 -0.45 -4.70 -17.28
N LYS A 117 0.41 -3.82 -17.80
CA LYS A 117 1.31 -4.12 -18.94
C LYS A 117 2.31 -5.25 -18.70
N ILE A 118 2.58 -5.58 -17.43
CA ILE A 118 3.56 -6.61 -17.07
C ILE A 118 2.95 -7.76 -16.27
N ALA A 119 1.66 -7.70 -15.97
CA ALA A 119 1.00 -8.67 -15.08
C ALA A 119 1.07 -10.10 -15.63
N ASP A 120 1.08 -10.28 -16.95
CA ASP A 120 1.25 -11.56 -17.65
C ASP A 120 2.65 -12.18 -17.50
N LYS A 121 3.62 -11.42 -16.99
CA LYS A 121 5.03 -11.83 -16.83
C LYS A 121 5.44 -12.05 -15.37
N LEU A 122 4.49 -12.01 -14.45
CA LEU A 122 4.69 -12.14 -13.01
C LEU A 122 3.92 -13.36 -12.49
N PRO A 123 4.46 -14.10 -11.51
CA PRO A 123 3.71 -15.12 -10.81
C PRO A 123 2.63 -14.48 -9.92
N TRP A 124 1.52 -15.17 -9.68
CA TRP A 124 0.41 -14.68 -8.86
C TRP A 124 -0.01 -15.71 -7.80
N PRO A 125 0.89 -16.09 -6.87
CA PRO A 125 0.55 -16.96 -5.76
C PRO A 125 -0.50 -16.31 -4.84
N ASN A 126 -1.23 -17.14 -4.09
CA ASN A 126 -2.35 -16.71 -3.23
C ASN A 126 -1.93 -15.72 -2.13
N ASN A 127 -0.67 -15.79 -1.72
CA ASN A 127 -0.10 -14.99 -0.65
C ASN A 127 0.29 -13.56 -1.09
N ILE A 128 0.06 -13.17 -2.34
CA ILE A 128 0.20 -11.78 -2.81
C ILE A 128 -1.17 -11.10 -2.82
N TRP A 129 -1.31 -10.10 -1.96
CA TRP A 129 -2.43 -9.17 -1.96
C TRP A 129 -2.02 -7.93 -2.73
N LEU A 130 -2.70 -7.66 -3.83
CA LEU A 130 -2.36 -6.55 -4.71
C LEU A 130 -3.36 -5.41 -4.53
N GLY A 131 -2.88 -4.18 -4.46
CA GLY A 131 -3.74 -3.03 -4.36
C GLY A 131 -3.27 -1.83 -5.14
N VAL A 132 -4.23 -0.93 -5.35
CA VAL A 132 -4.00 0.38 -5.97
C VAL A 132 -4.40 1.49 -5.03
N THR A 133 -3.68 2.61 -5.07
CA THR A 133 -4.13 3.82 -4.38
C THR A 133 -5.16 4.57 -5.22
N VAL A 134 -6.27 4.99 -4.61
CA VAL A 134 -7.27 5.89 -5.22
C VAL A 134 -7.53 7.06 -4.28
N GLU A 135 -6.86 8.19 -4.50
CA GLU A 135 -6.92 9.34 -3.58
C GLU A 135 -8.17 10.20 -3.74
N ASN A 136 -8.81 10.15 -4.91
CA ASN A 136 -10.00 10.90 -5.28
C ASN A 136 -10.61 10.31 -6.58
N SER A 137 -11.76 10.85 -7.00
CA SER A 137 -12.50 10.37 -8.17
C SER A 137 -11.71 10.39 -9.49
N LYS A 138 -10.64 11.20 -9.62
CA LYS A 138 -9.80 11.24 -10.83
C LYS A 138 -9.03 9.94 -11.06
N TYR A 139 -8.82 9.14 -10.01
CA TYR A 139 -7.98 7.95 -10.04
C TYR A 139 -8.76 6.63 -9.90
N ILE A 140 -10.09 6.67 -9.99
CA ILE A 140 -10.96 5.48 -9.91
C ILE A 140 -10.59 4.43 -10.96
N SER A 141 -10.16 4.85 -12.16
CA SER A 141 -9.76 3.94 -13.25
C SER A 141 -8.64 2.97 -12.87
N ARG A 142 -7.86 3.26 -11.83
CA ARG A 142 -6.85 2.33 -11.30
C ARG A 142 -7.48 1.04 -10.76
N ILE A 143 -8.73 1.10 -10.30
CA ILE A 143 -9.49 -0.06 -9.85
C ILE A 143 -9.78 -0.99 -11.04
N ASP A 144 -10.15 -0.43 -12.19
CA ASP A 144 -10.39 -1.21 -13.41
C ASP A 144 -9.10 -1.91 -13.88
N ASP A 145 -7.97 -1.23 -13.78
CA ASP A 145 -6.66 -1.83 -14.03
C ASP A 145 -6.33 -2.95 -13.05
N LEU A 146 -6.60 -2.75 -11.75
CA LEU A 146 -6.39 -3.78 -10.73
C LEU A 146 -7.20 -5.05 -11.04
N LYS A 147 -8.44 -4.93 -11.50
CA LYS A 147 -9.31 -6.07 -11.86
C LYS A 147 -8.76 -6.91 -13.00
N LYS A 148 -7.99 -6.32 -13.91
CA LYS A 148 -7.34 -7.04 -15.02
C LYS A 148 -6.18 -7.93 -14.56
N THR A 149 -5.75 -7.82 -13.31
CA THR A 149 -4.64 -8.62 -12.79
C THR A 149 -5.09 -9.99 -12.28
N PRO A 150 -4.25 -11.04 -12.38
CA PRO A 150 -4.57 -12.37 -11.84
C PRO A 150 -4.52 -12.48 -10.31
N ALA A 151 -4.17 -11.42 -9.58
CA ALA A 151 -4.08 -11.43 -8.11
C ALA A 151 -5.42 -11.90 -7.50
N LYS A 152 -5.36 -12.89 -6.60
CA LYS A 152 -6.57 -13.42 -5.95
C LYS A 152 -7.18 -12.41 -4.98
N VAL A 153 -6.33 -11.78 -4.17
CA VAL A 153 -6.77 -10.76 -3.23
C VAL A 153 -6.41 -9.39 -3.78
N LYS A 154 -7.45 -8.58 -3.96
CA LYS A 154 -7.37 -7.23 -4.54
C LYS A 154 -7.87 -6.21 -3.53
N PHE A 155 -7.12 -5.15 -3.29
CA PHE A 155 -7.51 -4.10 -2.35
C PHE A 155 -7.37 -2.68 -2.89
N VAL A 156 -8.17 -1.77 -2.36
CA VAL A 156 -8.09 -0.34 -2.67
C VAL A 156 -7.58 0.40 -1.44
N SER A 157 -6.57 1.24 -1.62
CA SER A 157 -6.11 2.16 -0.59
C SER A 157 -6.55 3.58 -0.96
N ALA A 158 -7.59 4.07 -0.30
CA ALA A 158 -8.00 5.47 -0.35
C ALA A 158 -7.11 6.30 0.60
N GLU A 159 -5.82 6.40 0.25
CA GLU A 159 -4.79 7.02 1.09
C GLU A 159 -3.71 7.84 0.32
N PRO A 160 -3.55 9.13 0.63
CA PRO A 160 -4.48 9.93 1.42
C PRO A 160 -5.84 10.05 0.71
N LEU A 161 -6.95 9.97 1.44
CA LEU A 161 -8.26 10.36 0.90
C LEU A 161 -8.31 11.88 0.82
N LEU A 162 -8.46 12.42 -0.40
CA LEU A 162 -8.35 13.86 -0.68
C LEU A 162 -9.68 14.53 -1.08
N SER A 163 -10.69 13.74 -1.41
CA SER A 163 -12.06 14.20 -1.67
C SER A 163 -13.02 13.03 -1.50
N GLU A 164 -14.31 13.32 -1.58
CA GLU A 164 -15.33 12.28 -1.78
C GLU A 164 -15.02 11.39 -2.99
N ILE A 165 -15.43 10.13 -2.90
CA ILE A 165 -15.42 9.14 -3.99
C ILE A 165 -16.81 8.51 -4.03
N PRO A 166 -17.80 9.17 -4.65
CA PRO A 166 -19.21 8.79 -4.52
C PRO A 166 -19.56 7.40 -5.09
N THR A 167 -18.68 6.84 -5.91
CA THR A 167 -18.88 5.51 -6.50
C THR A 167 -17.56 4.79 -6.67
N LEU A 168 -17.38 3.73 -5.86
CA LEU A 168 -16.34 2.73 -6.03
C LEU A 168 -16.95 1.48 -6.64
N ASP A 169 -16.43 1.05 -7.79
CA ASP A 169 -16.77 -0.26 -8.33
C ASP A 169 -16.01 -1.35 -7.57
N LEU A 170 -16.65 -1.87 -6.51
CA LEU A 170 -16.08 -2.85 -5.60
C LEU A 170 -16.21 -4.31 -6.08
N ARG A 171 -16.73 -4.57 -7.28
CA ARG A 171 -16.71 -5.93 -7.86
C ARG A 171 -15.28 -6.45 -7.95
N ASP A 172 -15.03 -7.67 -7.50
CA ASP A 172 -13.71 -8.31 -7.42
C ASP A 172 -12.69 -7.60 -6.51
N ILE A 173 -13.15 -6.70 -5.63
CA ILE A 173 -12.35 -6.06 -4.59
C ILE A 173 -12.69 -6.71 -3.24
N HIS A 174 -11.66 -7.02 -2.46
CA HIS A 174 -11.77 -7.80 -1.23
C HIS A 174 -11.56 -6.95 0.03
N TRP A 175 -10.88 -5.81 -0.12
CA TRP A 175 -10.53 -4.95 1.01
C TRP A 175 -10.38 -3.49 0.59
N VAL A 176 -10.87 -2.57 1.42
CA VAL A 176 -10.70 -1.14 1.25
C VAL A 176 -10.10 -0.53 2.51
N ILE A 177 -9.00 0.18 2.34
CA ILE A 177 -8.29 0.91 3.40
C ILE A 177 -8.52 2.39 3.19
N VAL A 178 -8.97 3.11 4.23
CA VAL A 178 -9.18 4.56 4.20
C VAL A 178 -8.31 5.24 5.25
N GLY A 179 -7.69 6.36 4.87
CA GLY A 179 -6.84 7.12 5.78
C GLY A 179 -6.48 8.52 5.29
N GLY A 180 -6.36 9.44 6.24
CA GLY A 180 -5.95 10.82 6.00
C GLY A 180 -4.45 11.00 5.77
N GLU A 181 -4.09 12.13 5.16
CA GLU A 181 -2.70 12.53 4.92
C GLU A 181 -1.95 12.81 6.23
N SER A 182 -0.65 12.49 6.29
CA SER A 182 0.13 12.58 7.54
C SER A 182 1.34 13.52 7.46
N GLY A 183 1.53 14.29 8.53
CA GLY A 183 2.67 15.16 8.77
C GLY A 183 2.44 16.62 8.39
N PRO A 184 3.51 17.42 8.26
CA PRO A 184 3.40 18.83 7.95
C PRO A 184 2.68 19.05 6.62
N GLY A 185 1.72 19.99 6.61
CA GLY A 185 0.91 20.29 5.41
C GLY A 185 -0.14 19.24 5.07
N ALA A 186 -0.43 18.28 5.97
CA ALA A 186 -1.49 17.30 5.77
C ALA A 186 -2.83 17.98 5.45
N ARG A 187 -3.40 17.62 4.30
CA ARG A 187 -4.73 18.06 3.88
C ARG A 187 -5.82 17.39 4.74
N PRO A 188 -6.92 18.10 5.02
CA PRO A 188 -8.03 17.56 5.80
C PRO A 188 -8.70 16.40 5.06
N ILE A 189 -9.29 15.51 5.84
CA ILE A 189 -10.17 14.44 5.41
C ILE A 189 -11.49 14.65 6.14
N GLU A 190 -12.61 14.54 5.43
CA GLU A 190 -13.94 14.74 6.01
C GLU A 190 -14.55 13.41 6.45
N THR A 191 -15.33 13.44 7.53
CA THR A 191 -15.95 12.25 8.12
C THR A 191 -16.91 11.59 7.13
N GLU A 192 -17.66 12.40 6.41
CA GLU A 192 -18.68 12.00 5.44
C GLU A 192 -18.06 11.16 4.31
N TRP A 193 -16.84 11.51 3.87
CA TRP A 193 -16.13 10.75 2.83
C TRP A 193 -15.74 9.36 3.33
N VAL A 194 -15.32 9.25 4.60
CA VAL A 194 -14.93 7.98 5.21
C VAL A 194 -16.17 7.11 5.44
N THR A 195 -17.24 7.67 5.98
CA THR A 195 -18.49 6.93 6.24
C THR A 195 -19.16 6.49 4.95
N ASP A 196 -19.11 7.29 3.89
CA ASP A 196 -19.65 6.91 2.59
C ASP A 196 -18.90 5.69 2.01
N ILE A 197 -17.56 5.70 2.02
CA ILE A 197 -16.77 4.53 1.56
C ILE A 197 -17.05 3.31 2.43
N ARG A 198 -17.17 3.46 3.76
CA ARG A 198 -17.56 2.36 4.66
C ARG A 198 -18.91 1.77 4.25
N ASP A 199 -19.91 2.60 3.99
CA ASP A 199 -21.27 2.15 3.66
C ASP A 199 -21.31 1.49 2.27
N GLN A 200 -20.50 1.97 1.31
CA GLN A 200 -20.27 1.29 0.04
C GLN A 200 -19.66 -0.10 0.24
N CYS A 201 -18.65 -0.24 1.12
CA CYS A 201 -18.03 -1.53 1.45
C CYS A 201 -19.02 -2.49 2.11
N ALA A 202 -19.80 -2.02 3.08
CA ALA A 202 -20.83 -2.81 3.75
C ALA A 202 -21.90 -3.32 2.77
N LYS A 203 -22.36 -2.47 1.84
CA LYS A 203 -23.31 -2.86 0.78
C LYS A 203 -22.73 -3.91 -0.18
N ALA A 204 -21.44 -3.84 -0.45
CA ALA A 204 -20.74 -4.74 -1.36
C ALA A 204 -20.17 -6.00 -0.67
N ASN A 205 -20.34 -6.14 0.65
CA ASN A 205 -19.71 -7.18 1.47
C ASN A 205 -18.17 -7.24 1.30
N VAL A 206 -17.53 -6.06 1.31
CA VAL A 206 -16.08 -5.89 1.19
C VAL A 206 -15.51 -5.46 2.54
N ALA A 207 -14.37 -6.04 2.93
CA ALA A 207 -13.73 -5.70 4.21
C ALA A 207 -13.32 -4.23 4.24
N PHE A 208 -13.64 -3.54 5.34
CA PHE A 208 -13.31 -2.13 5.53
C PHE A 208 -12.31 -1.90 6.68
N PHE A 209 -11.24 -1.15 6.38
CA PHE A 209 -10.23 -0.77 7.35
C PHE A 209 -10.08 0.75 7.40
N PHE A 210 -10.41 1.34 8.55
CA PHE A 210 -10.12 2.75 8.79
C PHE A 210 -8.79 2.88 9.54
N LYS A 211 -7.81 3.45 8.84
CA LYS A 211 -6.43 3.52 9.34
C LYS A 211 -6.20 4.68 10.27
N GLN A 212 -6.63 5.89 9.90
CA GLN A 212 -6.38 7.12 10.65
C GLN A 212 -7.07 8.36 10.04
N TRP A 213 -7.27 9.38 10.87
CA TRP A 213 -7.64 10.74 10.44
C TRP A 213 -6.47 11.54 9.84
N GLY A 214 -5.22 11.15 10.09
CA GLY A 214 -4.05 11.86 9.58
C GLY A 214 -3.71 13.13 10.39
N GLY A 215 -3.32 14.21 9.70
CA GLY A 215 -2.90 15.47 10.32
C GLY A 215 -1.44 15.50 10.77
N LEU A 216 -1.05 16.59 11.45
CA LEU A 216 0.33 16.81 11.91
C LEU A 216 0.77 15.73 12.91
N ASN A 217 -0.11 15.37 13.84
CA ASN A 217 0.11 14.30 14.81
C ASN A 217 -0.98 13.23 14.68
N LYS A 218 -0.77 12.32 13.72
CA LYS A 218 -1.68 11.21 13.47
C LYS A 218 -2.03 10.36 14.70
N LYS A 219 -1.08 10.19 15.63
CA LYS A 219 -1.31 9.42 16.86
C LYS A 219 -2.34 10.10 17.76
N LYS A 220 -2.33 11.43 17.80
CA LYS A 220 -3.30 12.22 18.56
C LYS A 220 -4.66 12.24 17.87
N ALA A 221 -4.68 12.31 16.54
CA ALA A 221 -5.92 12.30 15.77
C ALA A 221 -6.65 10.95 15.85
N GLY A 222 -5.90 9.86 16.03
CA GLY A 222 -6.47 8.54 16.26
C GLY A 222 -7.06 7.91 14.99
N ARG A 223 -7.81 6.82 15.21
CA ARG A 223 -8.39 5.99 14.15
C ARG A 223 -9.77 5.41 14.52
N GLU A 224 -10.45 6.04 15.46
CA GLU A 224 -11.85 5.73 15.75
C GLU A 224 -12.74 6.47 14.76
N LEU A 225 -13.71 5.76 14.21
CA LEU A 225 -14.78 6.28 13.38
C LEU A 225 -16.09 5.89 14.07
N ASP A 226 -16.96 6.87 14.35
CA ASP A 226 -18.19 6.66 15.12
C ASP A 226 -17.96 5.92 16.46
N GLY A 227 -16.88 6.27 17.16
CA GLY A 227 -16.52 5.69 18.46
C GLY A 227 -16.09 4.21 18.42
N LYS A 228 -15.78 3.66 17.24
CA LYS A 228 -15.28 2.28 17.11
C LYS A 228 -14.11 2.16 16.14
N LEU A 229 -13.35 1.07 16.30
CA LEU A 229 -12.26 0.70 15.42
C LEU A 229 -12.77 -0.17 14.27
N TYR A 230 -12.39 0.18 13.04
CA TYR A 230 -12.63 -0.65 11.86
C TYR A 230 -11.29 -1.22 11.40
N SER A 231 -11.11 -2.53 11.58
CA SER A 231 -9.85 -3.24 11.31
C SER A 231 -10.08 -4.57 10.57
N GLU A 232 -11.10 -4.63 9.72
CA GLU A 232 -11.42 -5.85 8.98
C GLU A 232 -10.28 -6.19 8.01
N LEU A 233 -10.11 -7.49 7.76
CA LEU A 233 -9.22 -8.06 6.75
C LEU A 233 -10.09 -8.84 5.75
N PRO A 234 -9.63 -9.03 4.51
CA PRO A 234 -10.38 -9.78 3.51
C PRO A 234 -10.71 -11.20 4.02
N LEU A 235 -12.00 -11.51 4.07
CA LEU A 235 -12.55 -12.78 4.55
C LEU A 235 -12.37 -13.84 3.45
N ASP A 236 -11.21 -14.50 3.45
CA ASP A 236 -10.94 -15.83 2.85
C ASP A 236 -9.44 -16.20 2.89
N THR A 237 -8.60 -15.38 3.50
CA THR A 237 -7.12 -15.55 3.45
C THR A 237 -6.51 -16.12 4.74
N LEU A 238 -7.32 -16.43 5.75
CA LEU A 238 -6.85 -16.96 7.04
C LEU A 238 -7.21 -18.43 7.27
N ASN A 239 -7.94 -19.06 6.33
CA ASN A 239 -8.36 -20.46 6.40
C ASN A 239 -8.15 -21.18 5.05
N VAL A 240 -6.90 -21.37 4.63
CA VAL A 240 -6.48 -22.50 3.77
C VAL A 240 -5.11 -22.97 4.26
#